data_AF-F3MBR4-F1
#
_entry.id   AF-F3MBR4-F1
#
_cell.length_a   1.000
_cell.length_b   1.000
_cell.length_c   1.000
_cell.angle_alpha   90.00
_cell.angle_beta   90.00
_cell.angle_gamma   90.00
#
_symmetry.space_group_name_H-M   'P 1'
#
loop_
_entity.id
_entity.type
_entity.pdbx_description
1 polymer ?
#
loop_
_entity_poly.entity_id
_entity_poly.type
_entity_poly.pdbx_seq_one_letter_code
_entity_poly.pdbx_strand_id
1 'polypeptide(L)'
;SGEPLFSSTDKYDAGCGWPSFTRPIREYNIKEKMDLTHMMVRTEVRSKKGDSHLGHVFDDGPGPNGLRYCINSAALRFVPKEEMQKEGYGEYLQLFE
;
A
#
# COMPACT_ATOMS: atom_id res chain seq x y z
N SER A 1 -9.04 10.30 -1.71
CA SER A 1 -9.99 9.62 -2.62
C SER A 1 -10.85 8.57 -1.92
N GLY A 2 -10.43 8.03 -0.76
CA GLY A 2 -11.13 6.92 -0.09
C GLY A 2 -10.97 5.58 -0.82
N GLU A 3 -10.06 5.49 -1.80
CA GLU A 3 -9.77 4.27 -2.53
C GLU A 3 -9.05 3.26 -1.61
N PRO A 4 -9.47 1.99 -1.58
CA PRO A 4 -8.76 0.93 -0.86
C PRO A 4 -7.40 0.63 -1.50
N LEU A 5 -6.33 0.77 -0.73
CA LEU A 5 -4.96 0.62 -1.24
C LEU A 5 -4.27 -0.65 -0.73
N PHE A 6 -4.28 -0.87 0.59
CA PHE A 6 -3.55 -1.96 1.24
C PHE A 6 -4.40 -2.61 2.34
N SER A 7 -4.20 -3.92 2.53
CA SER A 7 -4.84 -4.69 3.60
C SER A 7 -3.87 -4.85 4.77
N SER A 8 -4.39 -4.89 6.01
CA SER A 8 -3.56 -5.21 7.18
C SER A 8 -3.07 -6.67 7.17
N THR A 9 -3.71 -7.57 6.42
CA THR A 9 -3.26 -8.97 6.22
C THR A 9 -1.92 -9.06 5.49
N ASP A 10 -1.63 -8.08 4.63
CA ASP A 10 -0.39 -8.02 3.85
C ASP A 10 0.62 -7.05 4.48
N LYS A 11 0.29 -6.46 5.63
CA LYS A 11 1.19 -5.58 6.39
C LYS A 11 2.16 -6.40 7.22
N TYR A 12 3.41 -5.97 7.27
CA TYR A 12 4.43 -6.56 8.14
C TYR A 12 5.35 -5.48 8.72
N ASP A 13 6.18 -5.88 9.68
CA ASP A 13 7.24 -5.02 10.22
C ASP A 13 8.53 -5.24 9.43
N ALA A 14 8.91 -4.23 8.64
CA ALA A 14 10.16 -4.24 7.87
C ALA A 14 11.34 -3.60 8.64
N GLY A 15 11.12 -3.04 9.83
CA GLY A 15 12.14 -2.30 10.59
C GLY A 15 12.61 -1.01 9.92
N CYS A 16 11.96 -0.55 8.84
CA CYS A 16 12.41 0.61 8.06
C CYS A 16 11.84 1.95 8.57
N GLY A 17 10.92 1.95 9.53
CA GLY A 17 10.31 3.17 10.08
C GLY A 17 9.02 3.64 9.38
N TRP A 18 8.59 2.96 8.31
CA TRP A 18 7.34 3.23 7.62
C TRP A 18 6.46 1.98 7.53
N PRO A 19 5.12 2.13 7.48
CA PRO A 19 4.21 1.04 7.13
C PRO A 19 4.67 0.31 5.87
N SER A 20 4.85 -1.00 6.00
CA SER A 20 5.32 -1.87 4.91
C SER A 20 4.30 -2.95 4.60
N PHE A 21 4.08 -3.18 3.30
CA PHE A 21 3.14 -4.19 2.79
C PHE A 21 3.81 -5.04 1.72
N THR A 22 3.38 -6.29 1.56
CA THR A 22 3.89 -7.20 0.52
C THR A 22 3.22 -7.00 -0.84
N ARG A 23 1.97 -6.50 -0.84
CA ARG A 23 1.18 -6.23 -2.04
C ARG A 23 0.04 -5.23 -1.77
N PRO A 24 -0.47 -4.53 -2.80
CA PRO A 24 -1.73 -3.79 -2.70
C PRO A 24 -2.94 -4.72 -2.65
N ILE A 25 -4.10 -4.21 -2.23
CA ILE A 25 -5.38 -4.96 -2.26
C ILE A 25 -5.73 -5.37 -3.69
N ARG A 26 -5.51 -4.47 -4.65
CA ARG A 26 -5.65 -4.73 -6.09
C ARG A 26 -4.52 -4.00 -6.82
N GLU A 27 -3.78 -4.72 -7.66
CA GLU A 27 -2.64 -4.15 -8.42
C GLU A 27 -3.05 -2.91 -9.22
N TYR A 28 -4.24 -2.95 -9.81
CA TYR A 28 -4.73 -1.84 -10.61
C TYR A 28 -5.07 -0.58 -9.81
N ASN A 29 -5.09 -0.57 -8.47
CA ASN A 29 -5.31 0.64 -7.67
C ASN A 29 -4.02 1.45 -7.47
N ILE A 30 -2.88 0.90 -7.87
CA ILE A 30 -1.57 1.53 -7.75
C ILE A 30 -1.05 1.93 -9.14
N LYS A 31 -0.32 3.04 -9.19
CA LYS A 31 0.54 3.43 -10.30
C LYS A 31 1.98 3.42 -9.84
N GLU A 32 2.82 2.73 -10.60
CA GLU A 32 4.26 2.71 -10.40
C GLU A 32 4.92 3.68 -11.38
N LYS A 33 5.86 4.48 -10.89
CA LYS A 33 6.58 5.48 -11.68
C LYS A 33 8.05 5.46 -11.33
N MET A 34 8.91 5.51 -12.35
CA MET A 34 10.35 5.63 -12.13
C MET A 34 10.68 6.96 -11.44
N ASP A 35 11.47 6.89 -10.37
CA ASP A 35 11.98 8.01 -9.59
C ASP A 35 13.51 7.98 -9.61
N LEU A 36 14.11 9.05 -10.12
CA LEU A 36 15.55 9.24 -10.25
C LEU A 36 16.09 10.32 -9.27
N THR A 37 15.25 10.77 -8.34
CA THR A 37 15.65 11.79 -7.36
C THR A 37 16.68 11.25 -6.38
N HIS A 38 17.44 12.16 -5.76
CA HIS A 38 18.48 11.83 -4.78
C HIS A 38 19.59 10.88 -5.30
N MET A 39 19.83 10.87 -6.63
CA MET A 39 20.82 9.99 -7.27
C MET A 39 20.56 8.49 -7.04
N MET A 40 19.30 8.12 -6.79
CA MET A 40 18.86 6.73 -6.64
C MET A 40 17.88 6.37 -7.76
N VAL A 41 17.86 5.12 -8.18
CA VAL A 41 16.82 4.57 -9.05
C VAL A 41 15.81 3.84 -8.17
N ARG A 42 14.59 4.37 -8.07
CA ARG A 42 13.51 3.79 -7.25
C ARG A 42 12.22 3.76 -8.05
N THR A 43 11.26 2.98 -7.56
CA THR A 43 9.90 2.96 -8.12
C THR A 43 8.96 3.65 -7.15
N GLU A 44 8.51 4.86 -7.49
CA GLU A 44 7.47 5.60 -6.79
C GLU A 44 6.13 4.89 -6.93
N VAL A 45 5.37 4.84 -5.82
CA VAL A 45 4.03 4.29 -5.73
C VAL A 45 3.03 5.43 -5.51
N ARG A 46 2.01 5.51 -6.36
CA ARG A 46 0.94 6.52 -6.33
C ARG A 46 -0.44 5.85 -6.37
N SER A 47 -1.45 6.49 -5.77
CA SER A 47 -2.84 6.02 -5.88
C SER A 47 -3.39 6.28 -7.27
N LYS A 48 -4.12 5.32 -7.86
CA LYS A 48 -4.61 5.47 -9.23
C LYS A 48 -5.69 6.54 -9.34
N LYS A 49 -6.67 6.54 -8.43
CA LYS A 49 -7.82 7.46 -8.51
C LYS A 49 -7.47 8.88 -8.08
N GLY A 50 -6.58 9.03 -7.10
CA GLY A 50 -6.24 10.33 -6.52
C GLY A 50 -4.91 10.92 -6.99
N ASP A 51 -4.11 10.16 -7.73
CA ASP A 51 -2.71 10.47 -8.07
C ASP A 51 -1.90 10.98 -6.87
N SER A 52 -2.21 10.48 -5.66
CA SER A 52 -1.54 10.90 -4.44
C SER A 52 -0.25 10.10 -4.30
N HIS A 53 0.85 10.79 -3.98
CA HIS A 53 2.10 10.13 -3.61
C HIS A 53 1.88 9.26 -2.36
N LEU A 54 2.24 7.98 -2.44
CA LEU A 54 2.10 7.04 -1.33
C LEU A 54 3.48 6.71 -0.75
N GLY A 55 4.47 6.43 -1.58
CA GLY A 55 5.82 6.05 -1.15
C GLY A 55 6.58 5.37 -2.28
N HIS A 56 7.26 4.28 -1.98
CA HIS A 56 8.08 3.53 -2.94
C HIS A 56 7.91 2.02 -2.77
N VAL A 57 8.19 1.27 -3.84
CA VAL A 57 8.28 -0.19 -3.82
C VAL A 57 9.73 -0.64 -4.06
N PHE A 58 10.13 -1.69 -3.34
CA PHE A 58 11.47 -2.29 -3.37
C PHE A 58 11.36 -3.81 -3.56
N ASP A 59 12.42 -4.45 -4.05
CA ASP A 59 12.55 -5.89 -4.33
C ASP A 59 13.22 -6.67 -3.16
N ASP A 60 13.20 -6.10 -1.96
CA ASP A 60 13.78 -6.64 -0.72
C ASP A 60 12.72 -7.12 0.28
N GLY A 61 11.49 -7.37 -0.18
CA GLY A 61 10.37 -7.80 0.64
C GLY A 61 10.32 -9.33 0.87
N PRO A 62 9.53 -9.77 1.86
CA PRO A 62 9.33 -11.19 2.14
C PRO A 62 8.35 -11.84 1.15
N GLY A 63 8.41 -13.17 1.09
CA GLY A 63 7.46 -13.98 0.31
C GLY A 63 7.82 -14.11 -1.17
N PRO A 64 6.96 -14.78 -1.96
CA PRO A 64 7.30 -15.20 -3.31
C PRO A 64 7.48 -14.04 -4.31
N ASN A 65 6.81 -12.91 -4.06
CA ASN A 65 6.92 -11.74 -4.93
C ASN A 65 8.18 -10.93 -4.65
N GLY A 66 8.78 -11.07 -3.46
CA GLY A 66 9.94 -10.28 -3.05
C GLY A 66 9.68 -8.78 -2.91
N LEU A 67 8.42 -8.33 -2.92
CA LEU A 67 8.09 -6.90 -2.95
C LEU A 67 7.86 -6.32 -1.56
N ARG A 68 8.38 -5.11 -1.34
CA ARG A 68 8.13 -4.28 -0.16
C ARG A 68 7.58 -2.93 -0.60
N TYR A 69 6.28 -2.73 -0.40
CA TYR A 69 5.61 -1.44 -0.52
C TYR A 69 5.82 -0.64 0.77
N CYS A 70 6.74 0.32 0.73
CA CYS A 70 7.07 1.21 1.85
C CYS A 70 6.28 2.52 1.72
N ILE A 71 5.24 2.67 2.53
CA ILE A 71 4.19 3.68 2.33
C ILE A 71 4.15 4.68 3.48
N ASN A 72 4.03 5.96 3.14
CA ASN A 72 3.86 7.04 4.11
C ASN A 72 2.52 6.89 4.85
N SER A 73 2.55 6.82 6.17
CA SER A 73 1.34 6.77 7.01
C SER A 73 0.44 7.99 6.79
N ALA A 74 1.03 9.17 6.53
CA ALA A 74 0.30 10.40 6.24
C ALA A 74 -0.54 10.34 4.95
N ALA A 75 -0.22 9.43 4.03
CA ALA A 75 -0.98 9.21 2.80
C ALA A 75 -2.14 8.21 2.97
N LEU A 76 -2.26 7.59 4.16
CA LEU A 76 -3.24 6.55 4.45
C LEU A 76 -4.22 7.00 5.54
N ARG A 77 -5.47 6.55 5.40
CA ARG A 77 -6.44 6.54 6.48
C ARG A 77 -6.74 5.09 6.81
N PHE A 78 -6.57 4.71 8.07
CA PHE A 78 -6.92 3.37 8.53
C PHE A 78 -8.44 3.28 8.75
N VAL A 79 -9.02 2.15 8.34
CA VAL A 79 -10.43 1.80 8.59
C VAL A 79 -10.45 0.48 9.35
N PRO A 80 -10.86 0.46 10.64
CA PRO A 80 -10.98 -0.76 11.42
C PRO A 80 -11.97 -1.76 10.80
N LYS A 81 -11.75 -3.06 10.98
CA LYS A 81 -12.59 -4.14 10.40
C LYS A 81 -14.07 -3.96 10.76
N GLU A 82 -14.34 -3.53 11.99
CA GLU A 82 -15.68 -3.33 12.55
C GLU A 82 -16.42 -2.16 11.89
N GLU A 83 -15.70 -1.19 11.33
CA GLU A 83 -16.25 0.01 10.69
C GLU A 83 -16.37 -0.13 9.16
N MET A 84 -15.66 -1.09 8.56
CA MET A 84 -15.61 -1.28 7.10
C MET A 84 -16.99 -1.38 6.45
N GLN A 85 -17.91 -2.17 7.02
CA GLN A 85 -19.27 -2.32 6.47
C GLN A 85 -20.02 -0.98 6.47
N LYS A 86 -19.95 -0.25 7.59
CA LYS A 86 -20.64 1.04 7.78
C LYS A 86 -20.08 2.12 6.86
N GLU A 87 -18.78 2.09 6.59
CA GLU A 87 -18.10 3.03 5.72
C GLU A 87 -18.17 2.68 4.21
N GLY A 88 -18.84 1.59 3.84
CA GLY A 88 -19.02 1.18 2.45
C GLY A 88 -17.88 0.34 1.88
N TYR A 89 -17.01 -0.20 2.73
CA TYR A 89 -15.90 -1.10 2.38
C TYR A 89 -16.22 -2.58 2.63
N GLY A 90 -17.51 -2.93 2.75
CA GLY A 90 -17.97 -4.30 3.06
C GLY A 90 -17.44 -5.39 2.12
N GLU A 91 -17.26 -5.07 0.83
CA GLU A 91 -16.73 -6.04 -0.16
C GLU A 91 -15.31 -6.55 0.17
N TYR A 92 -14.57 -5.85 1.01
CA TYR A 92 -13.19 -6.21 1.40
C TYR A 92 -13.12 -7.01 2.70
N LEU A 93 -14.25 -7.25 3.38
CA LEU A 93 -14.29 -8.04 4.61
C LEU A 93 -13.82 -9.49 4.40
N GLN A 94 -14.05 -10.04 3.21
CA GLN A 94 -13.58 -11.36 2.78
C GLN A 94 -12.06 -11.55 2.83
N LEU A 95 -11.28 -10.47 2.91
CA LEU A 95 -9.82 -10.53 3.09
C LEU A 95 -9.41 -10.95 4.51
N PHE A 96 -10.34 -10.93 5.46
CA PHE A 96 -10.11 -11.16 6.89
C PHE A 96 -10.90 -12.34 7.46
N GLU A 97 -11.39 -13.22 6.58
CA GLU A 97 -12.10 -14.46 6.91
C GLU A 97 -11.16 -15.67 6.86
#